data_AF-A0A4Q4U2T1-F1
#
_entry.id   AF-A0A4Q4U2T1-F1
#
_cell.length_a   1.000
_cell.length_b   1.000
_cell.length_c   1.000
_cell.angle_alpha   90.00
_cell.angle_beta   90.00
_cell.angle_gamma   90.00
#
_symmetry.space_group_name_H-M   'P 1'
#
loop_
_entity.id
_entity.type
_entity.pdbx_description
1 polymer ?
#
loop_
_entity_poly.entity_id
_entity_poly.type
_entity_poly.pdbx_seq_one_letter_code
_entity_poly.pdbx_strand_id
1 'polypeptide(L)'
;MTKRMSEPEESKPVSGRTETENLPPSRSVWKLAKAYAVLFVHGAACVALALSMVLGLDGYEAGDDSNPRHVEGKLLLRVDDITTLISIALVVIKLVVASWSTTVLWASGRYMLYRAEKPESPTRVSAMLRWNLPPWLLGMEVPGDLAGWAISFAIIASLIQAFTSPLLTGSVHRNTSFRVSNTAVTVSAVDPTAGLEGWYWYNTEGPIVARYHLRFAAGFANLAWADPSTIGTDGKSLSGNGCRHVVNNDGLPPNSVLVDAILPCIHIHGIRWYRSADEMADEDWADVVDSEHLPLVGDNPFGYSPGGTSLVYDAKDMRLRSPSADNATIPPSQMFSGTKTVALLIGRYNVTQPPCKNLINTKFGNLDGSPYYLQNRSNPWHENCYLIGKINFTAGVTKSSRARYLTPRVVEDQTRIEEVKFEPNPWIRDALWLLPDLMAMLSLMNTSQLGTFDRIDSYVSGLTRQAYLSAWDMLSHGFDERGPNYSAFPAQTRLVADVSDRRVFSWLALCALVSVTGIFVLTKVLRREDLALPEDRKREEEHRIQHEAAGSVVEACTSY
;
A
#
# COMPACT_ATOMS: atom_id res chain seq x y z
N MET A 1 -91.90 31.86 -70.04
CA MET A 1 -91.23 33.05 -70.60
C MET A 1 -89.98 33.25 -69.75
N THR A 2 -88.73 33.19 -70.19
CA THR A 2 -88.15 33.60 -71.48
C THR A 2 -86.81 32.87 -71.66
N LYS A 3 -86.39 32.74 -72.92
CA LYS A 3 -85.27 31.99 -73.49
C LYS A 3 -84.00 32.87 -73.64
N ARG A 4 -82.79 32.31 -73.46
CA ARG A 4 -81.50 32.53 -74.21
C ARG A 4 -80.33 31.95 -73.37
N MET A 5 -79.54 31.00 -73.90
CA MET A 5 -78.30 31.17 -74.71
C MET A 5 -77.26 32.05 -73.98
N SER A 6 -75.97 31.75 -73.85
CA SER A 6 -75.03 30.64 -74.15
C SER A 6 -73.66 31.32 -74.07
N GLU A 7 -72.64 30.78 -73.39
CA GLU A 7 -71.19 30.98 -73.67
C GLU A 7 -70.32 30.16 -72.68
N PRO A 8 -69.06 29.82 -73.03
CA PRO A 8 -68.45 28.54 -72.70
C PRO A 8 -67.46 28.59 -71.52
N GLU A 9 -67.27 27.40 -70.94
CA GLU A 9 -66.33 27.09 -69.86
C GLU A 9 -64.87 27.36 -70.25
N GLU A 10 -64.24 28.26 -69.51
CA GLU A 10 -62.80 28.53 -69.54
C GLU A 10 -62.05 27.43 -68.77
N SER A 11 -61.22 26.67 -69.50
CA SER A 11 -60.41 25.58 -69.00
C SER A 11 -59.29 26.09 -68.07
N LYS A 12 -59.39 25.77 -66.78
CA LYS A 12 -58.31 25.96 -65.81
C LYS A 12 -57.09 25.08 -66.16
N PRO A 13 -55.86 25.61 -66.14
CA PRO A 13 -54.67 24.78 -66.30
C PRO A 13 -54.50 23.88 -65.09
N VAL A 14 -54.43 22.57 -65.35
CA VAL A 14 -54.07 21.54 -64.37
C VAL A 14 -52.65 21.85 -63.90
N SER A 15 -52.55 22.39 -62.69
CA SER A 15 -51.31 22.54 -61.94
C SER A 15 -50.68 21.17 -61.73
N GLY A 16 -49.66 20.85 -62.52
CA GLY A 16 -48.80 19.69 -62.34
C GLY A 16 -48.19 19.70 -60.94
N ARG A 17 -48.78 18.92 -60.05
CA ARG A 17 -48.25 18.60 -58.73
C ARG A 17 -47.10 17.62 -58.98
N THR A 18 -45.86 18.12 -59.00
CA THR A 18 -44.67 17.29 -58.80
C THR A 18 -44.77 16.68 -57.41
N GLU A 19 -45.39 15.52 -57.35
CA GLU A 19 -45.30 14.60 -56.23
C GLU A 19 -43.85 14.11 -56.21
N THR A 20 -42.98 14.83 -55.48
CA THR A 20 -41.70 14.28 -55.05
C THR A 20 -42.02 13.08 -54.16
N GLU A 21 -42.07 11.93 -54.80
CA GLU A 21 -42.15 10.61 -54.19
C GLU A 21 -41.07 10.53 -53.11
N ASN A 22 -41.47 10.63 -51.84
CA ASN A 22 -40.62 10.32 -50.70
C ASN A 22 -40.44 8.79 -50.66
N LEU A 23 -39.71 8.26 -51.63
CA LEU A 23 -39.25 6.88 -51.64
C LEU A 23 -38.46 6.65 -50.34
N PRO A 24 -38.81 5.63 -49.52
CA PRO A 24 -38.08 5.34 -48.31
C PRO A 24 -36.60 5.16 -48.66
N PRO A 25 -35.67 5.67 -47.84
CA PRO A 25 -34.24 5.56 -48.12
C PRO A 25 -33.93 4.09 -48.42
N SER A 26 -33.33 3.85 -49.59
CA SER A 26 -33.08 2.48 -50.06
C SER A 26 -32.40 1.66 -48.97
N ARG A 27 -32.81 0.39 -48.79
CA ARG A 27 -32.32 -0.50 -47.73
C ARG A 27 -30.78 -0.56 -47.65
N SER A 28 -30.09 -0.28 -48.76
CA SER A 28 -28.63 -0.18 -48.85
C SER A 28 -28.02 1.01 -48.09
N VAL A 29 -28.68 2.18 -48.05
CA VAL A 29 -28.21 3.36 -47.29
C VAL A 29 -28.24 3.08 -45.79
N TRP A 30 -29.31 2.41 -45.32
CA TRP A 30 -29.46 2.07 -43.91
C TRP A 30 -28.39 1.09 -43.41
N LYS A 31 -27.98 0.13 -44.24
CA LYS A 31 -26.90 -0.83 -43.91
C LYS A 31 -25.54 -0.16 -43.80
N LEU A 32 -25.22 0.76 -44.72
CA LEU A 32 -24.00 1.55 -44.65
C LEU A 32 -23.99 2.44 -43.40
N ALA A 33 -25.10 3.13 -43.11
CA ALA A 33 -25.24 3.95 -41.91
C ALA A 33 -25.09 3.11 -40.63
N LYS A 34 -25.67 1.90 -40.59
CA LYS A 34 -25.51 0.95 -39.49
C LYS A 34 -24.04 0.54 -39.30
N ALA A 35 -23.30 0.27 -40.38
CA ALA A 35 -21.88 -0.09 -40.30
C ALA A 35 -21.01 1.05 -39.71
N TYR A 36 -21.27 2.29 -40.11
CA TYR A 36 -20.62 3.46 -39.50
C TYR A 36 -21.01 3.64 -38.03
N ALA A 37 -22.30 3.52 -37.71
CA ALA A 37 -22.78 3.68 -36.34
C ALA A 37 -22.10 2.70 -35.37
N VAL A 38 -21.92 1.43 -35.78
CA VAL A 38 -21.23 0.43 -34.94
C VAL A 38 -19.76 0.81 -34.69
N LEU A 39 -19.03 1.37 -35.68
CA LEU A 39 -17.66 1.85 -35.49
C LEU A 39 -17.56 3.06 -34.55
N PHE A 40 -18.51 3.99 -34.66
CA PHE A 40 -18.56 5.14 -33.76
C PHE A 40 -18.89 4.72 -32.33
N VAL A 41 -19.84 3.79 -32.15
CA VAL A 41 -20.15 3.21 -30.84
C VAL A 41 -18.93 2.48 -30.26
N HIS A 42 -18.20 1.71 -31.06
CA HIS A 42 -16.95 1.09 -30.64
C HIS A 42 -15.92 2.12 -30.17
N GLY A 43 -15.63 3.14 -30.99
CA GLY A 43 -14.65 4.17 -30.66
C GLY A 43 -15.04 4.94 -29.39
N ALA A 44 -16.31 5.35 -29.29
CA ALA A 44 -16.84 6.05 -28.12
C ALA A 44 -16.75 5.18 -26.85
N ALA A 45 -17.10 3.89 -26.93
CA ALA A 45 -16.98 2.97 -25.80
C ALA A 45 -15.52 2.78 -25.35
N CYS A 46 -14.57 2.69 -26.29
CA CYS A 46 -13.16 2.58 -25.97
C CYS A 46 -12.62 3.85 -25.30
N VAL A 47 -12.96 5.03 -25.83
CA VAL A 47 -12.58 6.32 -25.23
C VAL A 47 -13.19 6.46 -23.83
N ALA A 48 -14.48 6.15 -23.68
CA ALA A 48 -15.17 6.22 -22.40
C ALA A 48 -14.53 5.30 -21.35
N LEU A 49 -14.17 4.07 -21.72
CA LEU A 49 -13.50 3.14 -20.82
C LEU A 49 -12.09 3.64 -20.44
N ALA A 50 -11.29 4.09 -21.40
CA ALA A 50 -9.96 4.63 -21.15
C ALA A 50 -10.00 5.84 -20.19
N LEU A 51 -10.90 6.79 -20.44
CA LEU A 51 -11.08 7.95 -19.56
C LEU A 51 -11.60 7.56 -18.17
N SER A 52 -12.50 6.58 -18.08
CA SER A 52 -12.98 6.07 -16.78
C SER A 52 -11.86 5.45 -15.96
N MET A 53 -10.90 4.78 -16.62
CA MET A 53 -9.74 4.22 -15.92
C MET A 53 -8.77 5.30 -15.46
N VAL A 54 -8.39 6.22 -16.34
CA VAL A 54 -7.40 7.27 -16.00
C VAL A 54 -7.96 8.28 -15.00
N LEU A 55 -9.23 8.70 -15.15
CA LEU A 55 -9.80 9.77 -14.32
C LEU A 55 -10.58 9.26 -13.11
N GLY A 56 -11.15 8.06 -13.20
CA GLY A 56 -12.03 7.52 -12.16
C GLY A 56 -11.37 6.45 -11.31
N LEU A 57 -10.50 5.62 -11.89
CA LEU A 57 -9.89 4.50 -11.20
C LEU A 57 -8.52 4.83 -10.63
N ASP A 58 -7.74 5.71 -11.27
CA ASP A 58 -6.45 6.13 -10.73
C ASP A 58 -6.60 6.84 -9.39
N GLY A 59 -5.82 6.42 -8.39
CA GLY A 59 -5.94 6.88 -7.01
C GLY A 59 -7.14 6.34 -6.23
N TYR A 60 -8.02 5.52 -6.84
CA TYR A 60 -9.19 4.99 -6.13
C TYR A 60 -8.78 3.99 -5.05
N GLU A 61 -9.23 4.24 -3.82
CA GLU A 61 -9.02 3.38 -2.65
C GLU A 61 -10.06 2.25 -2.61
N ALA A 62 -9.72 1.10 -3.16
CA ALA A 62 -10.58 -0.08 -3.09
C ALA A 62 -10.53 -0.73 -1.69
N GLY A 63 -11.65 -1.35 -1.31
CA GLY A 63 -11.70 -2.22 -0.13
C GLY A 63 -11.05 -3.57 -0.40
N ASP A 64 -10.50 -4.18 0.64
CA ASP A 64 -10.11 -5.58 0.66
C ASP A 64 -11.27 -6.48 1.12
N ASP A 65 -11.01 -7.78 1.25
CA ASP A 65 -12.02 -8.75 1.68
C ASP A 65 -12.46 -8.61 3.13
N SER A 66 -11.61 -8.01 3.97
CA SER A 66 -11.89 -7.75 5.38
C SER A 66 -12.79 -6.52 5.58
N ASN A 67 -12.85 -5.61 4.60
CA ASN A 67 -13.64 -4.39 4.72
C ASN A 67 -15.14 -4.63 4.44
N PRO A 68 -16.04 -3.96 5.18
CA PRO A 68 -17.47 -3.99 4.87
C PRO A 68 -17.75 -3.31 3.52
N ARG A 69 -18.78 -3.80 2.79
CA ARG A 69 -19.15 -3.25 1.47
C ARG A 69 -19.65 -1.80 1.52
N HIS A 70 -20.09 -1.34 2.69
CA HIS A 70 -20.50 0.05 2.90
C HIS A 70 -19.64 0.65 4.00
N VAL A 71 -18.95 1.75 3.68
CA VAL A 71 -18.13 2.52 4.62
C VAL A 71 -18.62 3.96 4.57
N GLU A 72 -18.96 4.52 5.72
CA GLU A 72 -19.45 5.91 5.84
C GLU A 72 -20.66 6.21 4.92
N GLY A 73 -21.57 5.24 4.77
CA GLY A 73 -22.78 5.38 3.95
C GLY A 73 -22.55 5.33 2.43
N LYS A 74 -21.32 5.06 1.97
CA LYS A 74 -21.00 4.89 0.55
C LYS A 74 -20.63 3.44 0.24
N LEU A 75 -21.00 2.98 -0.96
CA LEU A 75 -20.57 1.68 -1.48
C LEU A 75 -19.06 1.73 -1.75
N LEU A 76 -18.31 0.83 -1.11
CA LEU A 76 -16.89 0.65 -1.32
C LEU A 76 -16.69 -0.50 -2.31
N LEU A 77 -16.29 -0.18 -3.54
CA LEU A 77 -15.93 -1.21 -4.52
C LEU A 77 -14.68 -1.95 -4.08
N ARG A 78 -14.72 -3.29 -4.16
CA ARG A 78 -13.55 -4.15 -3.98
C ARG A 78 -12.78 -4.28 -5.29
N VAL A 79 -11.57 -4.81 -5.19
CA VAL A 79 -10.72 -5.07 -6.38
C VAL A 79 -11.45 -5.96 -7.39
N ASP A 80 -12.11 -7.01 -6.92
CA ASP A 80 -12.84 -7.97 -7.76
C ASP A 80 -14.06 -7.34 -8.47
N ASP A 81 -14.75 -6.41 -7.82
CA ASP A 81 -15.86 -5.68 -8.44
C ASP A 81 -15.34 -4.83 -9.61
N ILE A 82 -14.20 -4.15 -9.43
CA ILE A 82 -13.59 -3.30 -10.44
C ILE A 82 -13.08 -4.12 -11.63
N THR A 83 -12.36 -5.22 -11.38
CA THR A 83 -11.85 -6.09 -12.46
C THR A 83 -12.99 -6.74 -13.25
N THR A 84 -14.09 -7.09 -12.56
CA THR A 84 -15.30 -7.60 -13.19
C THR A 84 -15.95 -6.54 -14.09
N LEU A 85 -16.10 -5.30 -13.62
CA LEU A 85 -16.65 -4.20 -14.41
C LEU A 85 -15.82 -3.91 -15.68
N ILE A 86 -14.49 -3.89 -15.56
CA ILE A 86 -13.58 -3.74 -16.71
C ILE A 86 -13.76 -4.90 -17.68
N SER A 87 -13.87 -6.13 -17.18
CA SER A 87 -14.05 -7.33 -18.00
C SER A 87 -15.38 -7.31 -18.76
N ILE A 88 -16.47 -6.91 -18.11
CA ILE A 88 -17.79 -6.74 -18.74
C ILE A 88 -17.70 -5.69 -19.86
N ALA A 89 -17.09 -4.53 -19.60
CA ALA A 89 -16.92 -3.48 -20.60
C ALA A 89 -16.10 -3.98 -21.81
N LEU A 90 -15.01 -4.71 -21.57
CA LEU A 90 -14.20 -5.32 -22.62
C LEU A 90 -14.98 -6.35 -23.46
N VAL A 91 -15.85 -7.15 -22.84
CA VAL A 91 -16.72 -8.11 -23.56
C VAL A 91 -17.70 -7.36 -24.46
N VAL A 92 -18.35 -6.31 -23.97
CA VAL A 92 -19.26 -5.48 -24.78
C VAL A 92 -18.54 -4.88 -25.99
N ILE A 93 -17.36 -4.28 -25.77
CA ILE A 93 -16.52 -3.72 -26.84
C ILE A 93 -16.17 -4.80 -27.88
N LYS A 94 -15.76 -6.00 -27.43
CA LYS A 94 -15.44 -7.13 -28.31
C LYS A 94 -16.64 -7.60 -29.13
N LEU A 95 -17.83 -7.68 -28.55
CA LEU A 95 -19.05 -8.05 -29.27
C LEU A 95 -19.40 -7.03 -30.36
N VAL A 96 -19.27 -5.74 -30.05
CA VAL A 96 -19.47 -4.64 -31.01
C VAL A 96 -18.49 -4.77 -32.18
N VAL A 97 -17.18 -4.95 -31.91
CA VAL A 97 -16.16 -5.14 -32.96
C VAL A 97 -16.37 -6.42 -33.76
N ALA A 98 -16.72 -7.53 -33.11
CA ALA A 98 -16.93 -8.81 -33.78
C ALA A 98 -18.13 -8.73 -34.76
N SER A 99 -19.22 -8.08 -34.33
CA SER A 99 -20.39 -7.85 -35.19
C SER A 99 -20.04 -7.00 -36.42
N TRP A 100 -19.23 -5.97 -36.23
CA TRP A 100 -18.75 -5.12 -37.31
C TRP A 100 -17.79 -5.84 -38.25
N SER A 101 -16.79 -6.52 -37.70
CA SER A 101 -15.76 -7.26 -38.45
C SER A 101 -16.39 -8.34 -39.32
N THR A 102 -17.39 -9.05 -38.80
CA THR A 102 -18.16 -10.05 -39.58
C THR A 102 -18.83 -9.39 -40.79
N THR A 103 -19.48 -8.24 -40.59
CA THR A 103 -20.17 -7.50 -41.67
C THR A 103 -19.18 -7.06 -42.75
N VAL A 104 -18.02 -6.53 -42.35
CA VAL A 104 -16.99 -6.03 -43.27
C VAL A 104 -16.27 -7.17 -43.98
N LEU A 105 -16.00 -8.28 -43.29
CA LEU A 105 -15.38 -9.46 -43.89
C LEU A 105 -16.27 -10.04 -45.00
N TRP A 106 -17.58 -10.14 -44.74
CA TRP A 106 -18.56 -10.56 -45.75
C TRP A 106 -18.66 -9.61 -46.93
N ALA A 107 -18.61 -8.29 -46.68
CA ALA A 107 -18.63 -7.28 -47.75
C ALA A 107 -17.33 -7.30 -48.57
N SER A 108 -16.19 -7.47 -47.90
CA SER A 108 -14.86 -7.56 -48.51
C SER A 108 -14.71 -8.82 -49.36
N GLY A 109 -15.20 -9.97 -48.89
CA GLY A 109 -15.23 -11.20 -49.68
C GLY A 109 -16.04 -11.04 -50.96
N ARG A 110 -17.15 -10.29 -50.91
CA ARG A 110 -17.94 -10.01 -52.11
C ARG A 110 -17.27 -9.04 -53.06
N TYR A 111 -16.61 -8.00 -52.54
CA TYR A 111 -15.77 -7.14 -53.35
C TYR A 111 -14.70 -7.96 -54.10
N MET A 112 -14.01 -8.87 -53.41
CA MET A 112 -12.97 -9.73 -54.00
C MET A 112 -13.51 -10.72 -55.04
N LEU A 113 -14.74 -11.23 -54.86
CA LEU A 113 -15.35 -12.17 -55.82
C LEU A 113 -15.86 -11.52 -57.10
N TYR A 114 -16.39 -10.30 -57.00
CA TYR A 114 -17.19 -9.73 -58.10
C TYR A 114 -16.60 -8.46 -58.70
N ARG A 115 -15.70 -7.77 -58.00
CA ARG A 115 -15.36 -6.38 -58.34
C ARG A 115 -13.88 -6.02 -58.24
N ALA A 116 -13.05 -6.87 -57.63
CA ALA A 116 -11.61 -6.72 -57.71
C ALA A 116 -11.15 -6.79 -59.17
N GLU A 117 -10.09 -6.03 -59.51
CA GLU A 117 -9.49 -6.03 -60.86
C GLU A 117 -9.10 -7.44 -61.32
N LYS A 118 -8.72 -8.30 -60.37
CA LYS A 118 -8.55 -9.74 -60.54
C LYS A 118 -9.49 -10.45 -59.56
N PRO A 119 -10.64 -10.97 -60.02
CA PRO A 119 -11.56 -11.71 -59.18
C PRO A 119 -10.87 -12.94 -58.56
N GLU A 120 -11.02 -13.11 -57.24
CA GLU A 120 -10.45 -14.24 -56.53
C GLU A 120 -11.34 -15.49 -56.61
N SER A 121 -10.74 -16.67 -56.43
CA SER A 121 -11.51 -17.92 -56.50
C SER A 121 -12.47 -18.06 -55.30
N PRO A 122 -13.67 -18.64 -55.51
CA PRO A 122 -14.64 -18.88 -54.43
C PRO A 122 -14.07 -19.68 -53.25
N THR A 123 -13.19 -20.65 -53.54
CA THR A 123 -12.52 -21.48 -52.53
C THR A 123 -11.60 -20.64 -51.64
N ARG A 124 -10.92 -19.63 -52.20
CA ARG A 124 -10.02 -18.73 -51.47
C ARG A 124 -10.77 -17.73 -50.61
N VAL A 125 -11.84 -17.13 -51.14
CA VAL A 125 -12.69 -16.22 -50.36
C VAL A 125 -13.42 -16.96 -49.24
N SER A 126 -13.83 -18.20 -49.48
CA SER A 126 -14.36 -19.10 -48.45
C SER A 126 -13.34 -19.39 -47.36
N ALA A 127 -12.07 -19.64 -47.72
CA ALA A 127 -10.99 -19.81 -46.75
C ALA A 127 -10.76 -18.53 -45.92
N MET A 128 -10.73 -17.35 -46.55
CA MET A 128 -10.63 -16.07 -45.86
C MET A 128 -11.77 -15.87 -44.84
N LEU A 129 -13.01 -16.14 -45.24
CA LEU A 129 -14.20 -16.03 -44.38
C LEU A 129 -14.18 -17.04 -43.23
N ARG A 130 -13.72 -18.26 -43.49
CA ARG A 130 -13.67 -19.34 -42.50
C ARG A 130 -12.58 -19.14 -41.45
N TRP A 131 -11.41 -18.64 -41.85
CA TRP A 131 -10.25 -18.49 -40.98
C TRP A 131 -10.08 -17.06 -40.44
N ASN A 132 -10.81 -16.08 -40.97
CA ASN A 132 -10.69 -14.66 -40.63
C ASN A 132 -9.23 -14.14 -40.73
N LEU A 133 -8.50 -14.63 -41.74
CA LEU A 133 -7.11 -14.29 -42.00
C LEU A 133 -6.97 -13.44 -43.26
N PRO A 134 -6.00 -12.50 -43.29
CA PRO A 134 -5.68 -11.75 -44.48
C PRO A 134 -5.36 -12.68 -45.67
N PRO A 135 -5.74 -12.29 -46.90
CA PRO A 135 -5.57 -13.10 -48.09
C PRO A 135 -4.15 -13.68 -48.27
N TRP A 136 -3.12 -12.84 -48.18
CA TRP A 136 -1.73 -13.23 -48.45
C TRP A 136 -1.14 -14.23 -47.43
N LEU A 137 -1.68 -14.31 -46.20
CA LEU A 137 -1.21 -15.28 -45.17
C LEU A 137 -1.68 -16.71 -45.45
N LEU A 138 -2.67 -16.90 -46.31
CA LEU A 138 -3.18 -18.22 -46.73
C LEU A 138 -2.47 -18.75 -47.99
N GLY A 139 -1.27 -18.24 -48.29
CA GLY A 139 -0.50 -18.61 -49.48
C GLY A 139 -0.98 -17.93 -50.77
N MET A 140 -1.66 -16.78 -50.66
CA MET A 140 -2.03 -15.95 -51.81
C MET A 140 -0.88 -15.00 -52.18
N GLU A 141 -0.88 -14.52 -53.43
CA GLU A 141 0.00 -13.44 -53.86
C GLU A 141 -0.26 -12.18 -53.03
N VAL A 142 0.81 -11.42 -52.77
CA VAL A 142 0.73 -10.12 -52.06
C VAL A 142 -0.29 -9.22 -52.79
N PRO A 143 -1.17 -8.49 -52.07
CA PRO A 143 -2.18 -7.67 -52.71
C PRO A 143 -1.54 -6.68 -53.69
N GLY A 144 -1.97 -6.71 -54.95
CA GLY A 144 -1.47 -5.81 -55.99
C GLY A 144 -2.12 -4.43 -55.97
N ASP A 145 -3.27 -4.28 -55.30
CA ASP A 145 -4.09 -3.08 -55.28
C ASP A 145 -4.25 -2.46 -53.88
N LEU A 146 -4.53 -1.16 -53.84
CA LEU A 146 -4.72 -0.41 -52.59
C LEU A 146 -5.89 -0.98 -51.75
N ALA A 147 -6.94 -1.47 -52.41
CA ALA A 147 -8.11 -2.03 -51.76
C ALA A 147 -7.81 -3.35 -51.04
N GLY A 148 -7.06 -4.26 -51.67
CA GLY A 148 -6.62 -5.51 -51.04
C GLY A 148 -5.72 -5.27 -49.82
N TRP A 149 -4.83 -4.27 -49.88
CA TRP A 149 -4.05 -3.85 -48.70
C TRP A 149 -4.92 -3.29 -47.58
N ALA A 150 -5.88 -2.42 -47.91
CA ALA A 150 -6.79 -1.84 -46.92
C ALA A 150 -7.65 -2.89 -46.21
N ILE A 151 -8.19 -3.87 -46.96
CA ILE A 151 -8.93 -5.01 -46.40
C ILE A 151 -8.00 -5.85 -45.51
N SER A 152 -6.78 -6.14 -45.96
CA SER A 152 -5.81 -6.90 -45.18
C SER A 152 -5.47 -6.21 -43.85
N PHE A 153 -5.22 -4.90 -43.86
CA PHE A 153 -4.95 -4.13 -42.64
C PHE A 153 -6.15 -4.10 -41.69
N ALA A 154 -7.38 -3.95 -42.21
CA ALA A 154 -8.58 -3.98 -41.37
C ALA A 154 -8.76 -5.36 -40.68
N ILE A 155 -8.52 -6.46 -41.40
CA ILE A 155 -8.57 -7.82 -40.83
C ILE A 155 -7.48 -8.00 -39.77
N ILE A 156 -6.24 -7.56 -40.04
CA ILE A 156 -5.13 -7.63 -39.07
C ILE A 156 -5.45 -6.80 -37.83
N ALA A 157 -5.94 -5.57 -37.99
CA ALA A 157 -6.29 -4.70 -36.88
C ALA A 157 -7.39 -5.33 -36.01
N SER A 158 -8.44 -5.89 -36.62
CA SER A 158 -9.49 -6.63 -35.90
C SER A 158 -8.94 -7.86 -35.18
N LEU A 159 -7.99 -8.57 -35.77
CA LEU A 159 -7.34 -9.73 -35.16
C LEU A 159 -6.50 -9.31 -33.94
N ILE A 160 -5.63 -8.31 -34.08
CA ILE A 160 -4.81 -7.78 -32.98
C ILE A 160 -5.72 -7.35 -31.83
N GLN A 161 -6.80 -6.63 -32.14
CA GLN A 161 -7.77 -6.14 -31.16
C GLN A 161 -8.44 -7.25 -30.35
N ALA A 162 -8.59 -8.47 -30.89
CA ALA A 162 -9.11 -9.60 -30.12
C ALA A 162 -8.21 -9.97 -28.92
N PHE A 163 -6.90 -9.67 -29.03
CA PHE A 163 -5.87 -10.01 -28.05
C PHE A 163 -5.36 -8.83 -27.21
N THR A 164 -5.95 -7.63 -27.32
CA THR A 164 -5.46 -6.45 -26.58
C THR A 164 -6.00 -6.34 -25.15
N SER A 165 -7.01 -7.13 -24.75
CA SER A 165 -7.58 -7.09 -23.39
C SER A 165 -6.54 -7.16 -22.25
N PRO A 166 -5.48 -7.99 -22.32
CA PRO A 166 -4.45 -8.04 -21.28
C PRO A 166 -3.70 -6.72 -21.05
N LEU A 167 -3.59 -5.87 -22.07
CA LEU A 167 -2.95 -4.55 -21.91
C LEU A 167 -3.76 -3.67 -20.96
N LEU A 168 -5.10 -3.71 -21.09
CA LEU A 168 -5.99 -2.91 -20.26
C LEU A 168 -6.17 -3.51 -18.88
N THR A 169 -6.41 -4.82 -18.75
CA THR A 169 -6.54 -5.46 -17.44
C THR A 169 -5.24 -5.41 -16.64
N GLY A 170 -4.09 -5.52 -17.31
CA GLY A 170 -2.77 -5.36 -16.71
C GLY A 170 -2.36 -3.90 -16.48
N SER A 171 -3.18 -2.90 -16.83
CA SER A 171 -2.84 -1.49 -16.59
C SER A 171 -3.06 -1.05 -15.15
N VAL A 172 -3.85 -1.78 -14.37
CA VAL A 172 -4.19 -1.42 -12.99
C VAL A 172 -3.23 -2.13 -12.03
N HIS A 173 -2.33 -1.39 -11.41
CA HIS A 173 -1.55 -1.85 -10.28
C HIS A 173 -2.30 -1.53 -8.97
N ARG A 174 -2.07 -2.32 -7.92
CA ARG A 174 -2.73 -2.15 -6.62
C ARG A 174 -1.65 -2.01 -5.55
N ASN A 175 -1.54 -0.81 -5.01
CA ASN A 175 -0.63 -0.51 -3.91
C ASN A 175 -1.38 -0.59 -2.58
N THR A 176 -0.76 -1.18 -1.57
CA THR A 176 -1.32 -1.20 -0.22
C THR A 176 -1.26 0.20 0.37
N SER A 177 -2.41 0.72 0.79
CA SER A 177 -2.52 1.95 1.57
C SER A 177 -3.38 1.70 2.81
N PHE A 178 -3.43 2.69 3.69
CA PHE A 178 -4.25 2.64 4.89
C PHE A 178 -5.02 3.94 5.00
N ARG A 179 -6.29 3.82 5.37
CA ARG A 179 -7.12 4.97 5.71
C ARG A 179 -7.58 4.84 7.15
N VAL A 180 -7.33 5.89 7.93
CA VAL A 180 -7.79 5.97 9.32
C VAL A 180 -9.29 6.25 9.31
N SER A 181 -10.04 5.44 10.06
CA SER A 181 -11.48 5.60 10.26
C SER A 181 -11.80 6.95 10.90
N ASN A 182 -12.92 7.57 10.54
CA ASN A 182 -13.44 8.75 11.25
C ASN A 182 -14.24 8.38 12.50
N THR A 183 -14.60 7.11 12.65
CA THR A 183 -15.31 6.58 13.83
C THR A 183 -14.29 6.13 14.86
N ALA A 184 -14.38 6.72 16.06
CA ALA A 184 -13.58 6.32 17.21
C ALA A 184 -14.15 5.04 17.86
N VAL A 185 -13.25 4.22 18.38
CA VAL A 185 -13.54 3.11 19.29
C VAL A 185 -12.86 3.39 20.63
N THR A 186 -13.49 2.93 21.70
CA THR A 186 -12.94 3.09 23.06
C THR A 186 -11.99 1.94 23.35
N VAL A 187 -10.78 2.26 23.81
CA VAL A 187 -9.78 1.26 24.25
C VAL A 187 -9.31 1.55 25.67
N SER A 188 -8.90 0.51 26.40
CA SER A 188 -8.42 0.65 27.78
C SER A 188 -6.92 0.90 27.80
N ALA A 189 -6.48 1.93 28.53
CA ALA A 189 -5.08 2.24 28.73
C ALA A 189 -4.30 1.17 29.53
N VAL A 190 -5.01 0.39 30.37
CA VAL A 190 -4.39 -0.41 31.43
C VAL A 190 -4.94 -1.83 31.41
N ASP A 191 -4.13 -2.81 31.82
CA ASP A 191 -4.56 -4.19 31.97
C ASP A 191 -5.76 -4.28 32.93
N PRO A 192 -6.85 -4.98 32.59
CA PRO A 192 -7.97 -5.19 33.51
C PRO A 192 -7.60 -5.94 34.80
N THR A 193 -6.43 -6.59 34.86
CA THR A 193 -5.89 -7.30 36.03
C THR A 193 -4.93 -6.47 36.88
N ALA A 194 -4.59 -5.26 36.45
CA ALA A 194 -3.72 -4.35 37.19
C ALA A 194 -4.34 -3.93 38.54
N GLY A 195 -3.50 -3.81 39.57
CA GLY A 195 -3.98 -3.44 40.90
C GLY A 195 -2.87 -3.01 41.85
N LEU A 196 -3.15 -2.03 42.71
CA LEU A 196 -2.18 -1.53 43.68
C LEU A 196 -1.86 -2.55 44.77
N GLU A 197 -2.70 -3.58 44.95
CA GLU A 197 -2.37 -4.72 45.82
C GLU A 197 -1.08 -5.41 45.36
N GLY A 198 -0.85 -5.53 44.04
CA GLY A 198 0.40 -6.07 43.50
C GLY A 198 1.62 -5.23 43.87
N TRP A 199 1.45 -3.91 43.98
CA TRP A 199 2.53 -2.99 44.37
C TRP A 199 3.01 -3.24 45.80
N TYR A 200 2.08 -3.53 46.71
CA TYR A 200 2.43 -3.90 48.08
C TYR A 200 3.33 -5.15 48.13
N TRP A 201 3.00 -6.19 47.38
CA TRP A 201 3.79 -7.43 47.32
C TRP A 201 5.14 -7.22 46.61
N TYR A 202 5.16 -6.41 45.53
CA TYR A 202 6.39 -5.98 44.87
C TYR A 202 7.36 -5.30 45.85
N ASN A 203 6.82 -4.50 46.77
CA ASN A 203 7.61 -3.79 47.77
C ASN A 203 8.05 -4.66 48.95
N THR A 204 7.24 -5.63 49.37
CA THR A 204 7.44 -6.38 50.63
C THR A 204 8.12 -7.73 50.46
N GLU A 205 7.87 -8.46 49.38
CA GLU A 205 8.48 -9.78 49.14
C GLU A 205 9.86 -9.69 48.46
N GLY A 206 10.33 -8.48 48.20
CA GLY A 206 11.70 -8.20 47.80
C GLY A 206 12.10 -8.86 46.48
N PRO A 207 13.29 -9.52 46.40
CA PRO A 207 13.86 -9.97 45.13
C PRO A 207 12.99 -10.94 44.32
N ILE A 208 12.19 -11.79 44.96
CA ILE A 208 11.44 -12.84 44.27
C ILE A 208 10.37 -12.25 43.35
N VAL A 209 9.54 -11.34 43.88
CA VAL A 209 8.49 -10.67 43.11
C VAL A 209 9.11 -9.69 42.11
N ALA A 210 10.17 -8.96 42.50
CA ALA A 210 10.89 -8.09 41.57
C ALA A 210 11.44 -8.86 40.35
N ARG A 211 11.94 -10.09 40.51
CA ARG A 211 12.39 -10.95 39.38
C ARG A 211 11.26 -11.36 38.45
N TYR A 212 10.07 -11.64 38.99
CA TYR A 212 8.89 -11.95 38.18
C TYR A 212 8.56 -10.76 37.28
N HIS A 213 8.45 -9.56 37.85
CA HIS A 213 8.17 -8.33 37.12
C HIS A 213 9.28 -7.95 36.13
N LEU A 214 10.55 -8.13 36.49
CA LEU A 214 11.67 -7.91 35.60
C LEU A 214 11.56 -8.73 34.30
N ARG A 215 11.09 -9.99 34.39
CA ARG A 215 10.86 -10.85 33.21
C ARG A 215 9.71 -10.36 32.34
N PHE A 216 8.65 -9.79 32.93
CA PHE A 216 7.59 -9.12 32.18
C PHE A 216 8.12 -7.90 31.43
N ALA A 217 8.91 -7.06 32.10
CA ALA A 217 9.53 -5.90 31.48
C ALA A 217 10.46 -6.30 30.31
N ALA A 218 11.22 -7.39 30.45
CA ALA A 218 11.99 -7.95 29.34
C ALA A 218 11.10 -8.45 28.18
N GLY A 219 9.97 -9.09 28.49
CA GLY A 219 8.97 -9.49 27.50
C GLY A 219 8.38 -8.29 26.74
N PHE A 220 8.06 -7.20 27.45
CA PHE A 220 7.56 -5.96 26.86
C PHE A 220 8.60 -5.25 25.99
N ALA A 221 9.88 -5.24 26.39
CA ALA A 221 10.95 -4.73 25.54
C ALA A 221 11.00 -5.48 24.20
N ASN A 222 10.91 -6.81 24.23
CA ASN A 222 10.92 -7.62 23.01
C ASN A 222 9.69 -7.35 22.14
N LEU A 223 8.50 -7.25 22.75
CA LEU A 223 7.29 -6.94 22.01
C LEU A 223 7.37 -5.57 21.33
N ALA A 224 7.88 -4.56 22.04
CA ALA A 224 7.98 -3.20 21.54
C ALA A 224 9.15 -2.98 20.56
N TRP A 225 10.22 -3.77 20.64
CA TRP A 225 11.48 -3.49 19.95
C TRP A 225 12.08 -4.64 19.11
N ALA A 226 11.38 -5.76 18.92
CA ALA A 226 11.89 -6.86 18.09
C ALA A 226 11.50 -6.76 16.60
N ASP A 227 10.76 -5.74 16.16
CA ASP A 227 10.39 -5.58 14.75
C ASP A 227 11.43 -4.73 13.99
N PRO A 228 12.27 -5.35 13.12
CA PRO A 228 13.32 -4.63 12.40
C PRO A 228 12.77 -3.66 11.34
N SER A 229 11.49 -3.79 10.96
CA SER A 229 10.87 -2.85 10.02
C SER A 229 10.58 -1.48 10.65
N THR A 230 10.60 -1.41 11.99
CA THR A 230 10.28 -0.19 12.75
C THR A 230 11.50 0.43 13.42
N ILE A 231 12.69 -0.19 13.32
CA ILE A 231 13.89 0.20 14.07
C ILE A 231 15.09 0.31 13.15
N GLY A 232 15.80 1.44 13.25
CA GLY A 232 17.02 1.71 12.52
C GLY A 232 18.21 0.96 13.11
N THR A 233 19.26 0.82 12.31
CA THR A 233 20.53 0.20 12.75
C THR A 233 21.22 0.93 13.90
N ASP A 234 20.81 2.17 14.19
CA ASP A 234 21.26 3.00 15.31
C ASP A 234 20.41 2.84 16.57
N GLY A 235 19.44 1.92 16.56
CA GLY A 235 18.53 1.66 17.68
C GLY A 235 17.47 2.75 17.88
N LYS A 236 17.26 3.62 16.89
CA LYS A 236 16.19 4.62 16.88
C LYS A 236 14.97 4.10 16.14
N SER A 237 13.80 4.64 16.45
CA SER A 237 12.59 4.32 15.71
C SER A 237 12.64 4.89 14.29
N LEU A 238 12.14 4.14 13.31
CA LEU A 238 11.95 4.59 11.92
C LEU A 238 10.58 5.23 11.70
N SER A 239 9.63 5.01 12.62
CA SER A 239 8.22 5.40 12.48
C SER A 239 7.82 6.59 13.34
N GLY A 240 8.64 7.01 14.30
CA GLY A 240 8.27 8.02 15.29
C GLY A 240 9.47 8.43 16.15
N ASN A 241 9.20 8.89 17.37
CA ASN A 241 10.24 9.37 18.28
C ASN A 241 10.87 8.29 19.18
N GLY A 242 10.36 7.05 19.11
CA GLY A 242 10.82 5.94 19.94
C GLY A 242 10.22 5.90 21.34
N CYS A 243 9.27 6.78 21.68
CA CYS A 243 8.49 6.71 22.91
C CYS A 243 7.33 5.74 22.67
N ARG A 244 7.60 4.47 23.00
CA ARG A 244 6.71 3.32 22.78
C ARG A 244 6.07 2.87 24.08
N HIS A 245 4.81 2.44 24.00
CA HIS A 245 4.06 1.86 25.11
C HIS A 245 3.43 0.54 24.66
N VAL A 246 3.58 -0.51 25.48
CA VAL A 246 2.84 -1.76 25.31
C VAL A 246 1.43 -1.62 25.88
N VAL A 247 0.44 -1.61 24.98
CA VAL A 247 -0.98 -1.57 25.31
C VAL A 247 -1.61 -2.96 25.30
N ASN A 248 -2.86 -3.04 25.75
CA ASN A 248 -3.67 -4.24 25.61
C ASN A 248 -3.88 -4.61 24.14
N ASN A 249 -4.21 -5.87 23.88
CA ASN A 249 -4.59 -6.28 22.54
C ASN A 249 -6.03 -5.86 22.25
N ASP A 250 -6.21 -4.62 21.82
CA ASP A 250 -7.52 -4.05 21.49
C ASP A 250 -8.07 -4.54 20.13
N GLY A 251 -7.34 -5.43 19.43
CA GLY A 251 -7.68 -5.91 18.10
C GLY A 251 -7.51 -4.85 17.00
N LEU A 252 -6.83 -3.74 17.29
CA LEU A 252 -6.58 -2.68 16.34
C LEU A 252 -5.41 -3.01 15.41
N PRO A 253 -5.54 -2.84 14.09
CA PRO A 253 -4.45 -3.11 13.17
C PRO A 253 -3.34 -2.04 13.28
N PRO A 254 -2.12 -2.35 12.79
CA PRO A 254 -1.08 -1.35 12.58
C PRO A 254 -1.61 -0.13 11.82
N ASN A 255 -1.04 1.04 12.10
CA ASN A 255 -1.41 2.36 11.57
C ASN A 255 -2.72 2.94 12.12
N SER A 256 -3.42 2.23 12.99
CA SER A 256 -4.49 2.82 13.80
C SER A 256 -3.92 3.96 14.64
N VAL A 257 -4.76 4.93 14.98
CA VAL A 257 -4.35 6.13 15.72
C VAL A 257 -4.98 6.12 17.10
N LEU A 258 -4.18 6.27 18.14
CA LEU A 258 -4.61 6.45 19.52
C LEU A 258 -4.44 7.92 19.90
N VAL A 259 -5.47 8.54 20.48
CA VAL A 259 -5.47 9.97 20.81
C VAL A 259 -5.39 10.18 22.33
N ASP A 260 -4.65 11.22 22.72
CA ASP A 260 -4.44 11.66 24.10
C ASP A 260 -3.85 10.58 25.03
N ALA A 261 -3.05 9.67 24.46
CA ALA A 261 -2.43 8.58 25.19
C ALA A 261 -1.22 9.06 26.01
N ILE A 262 -1.06 8.50 27.21
CA ILE A 262 0.12 8.68 28.05
C ILE A 262 1.12 7.57 27.68
N LEU A 263 2.32 7.95 27.22
CA LEU A 263 3.39 7.01 26.85
C LEU A 263 4.66 7.33 27.65
N PRO A 264 5.43 6.32 28.10
CA PRO A 264 6.73 6.57 28.66
C PRO A 264 7.65 7.13 27.58
N CYS A 265 8.55 8.03 27.97
CA CYS A 265 9.44 8.69 27.03
C CYS A 265 10.78 9.02 27.69
N ILE A 266 11.86 8.87 26.92
CA ILE A 266 13.22 9.18 27.35
C ILE A 266 14.02 9.80 26.21
N HIS A 267 14.57 10.98 26.48
CA HIS A 267 15.47 11.69 25.57
C HIS A 267 16.89 11.67 26.13
N ILE A 268 17.77 10.95 25.44
CA ILE A 268 19.19 10.84 25.79
C ILE A 268 19.94 11.95 25.06
N HIS A 269 20.42 12.93 25.82
CA HIS A 269 21.15 14.09 25.31
C HIS A 269 22.57 13.74 24.87
N GLY A 270 23.15 12.71 25.49
CA GLY A 270 24.46 12.17 25.11
C GLY A 270 25.10 11.29 26.18
N ILE A 271 26.16 10.60 25.78
CA ILE A 271 27.01 9.80 26.66
C ILE A 271 28.43 10.35 26.60
N ARG A 272 29.04 10.57 27.77
CA ARG A 272 30.43 10.98 27.91
C ARG A 272 31.20 9.87 28.60
N TRP A 273 31.98 9.12 27.84
CA TRP A 273 32.91 8.13 28.35
C TRP A 273 34.17 8.79 28.93
N TYR A 274 34.70 8.23 30.02
CA TYR A 274 35.96 8.69 30.60
C TYR A 274 37.13 8.37 29.68
N ARG A 275 38.08 9.30 29.59
CA ARG A 275 39.28 9.19 28.74
C ARG A 275 40.57 8.95 29.50
N SER A 276 40.55 9.13 30.82
CA SER A 276 41.67 8.83 31.71
C SER A 276 41.18 8.45 33.11
N ALA A 277 42.09 7.92 33.93
CA ALA A 277 41.81 7.63 35.34
C ALA A 277 41.44 8.89 36.12
N ASP A 278 42.09 10.03 35.83
CA ASP A 278 41.87 11.30 36.54
C ASP A 278 40.47 11.90 36.31
N GLU A 279 39.79 11.52 35.23
CA GLU A 279 38.41 11.94 34.94
C GLU A 279 37.35 11.15 35.71
N MET A 280 37.71 9.96 36.23
CA MET A 280 36.79 9.02 36.85
C MET A 280 36.81 9.19 38.37
N ALA A 281 35.64 9.43 38.96
CA ALA A 281 35.53 9.45 40.42
C ALA A 281 35.72 8.03 40.99
N ASP A 282 36.43 7.90 42.11
CA ASP A 282 36.64 6.61 42.79
C ASP A 282 35.32 5.90 43.13
N GLU A 283 34.29 6.66 43.49
CA GLU A 283 32.93 6.17 43.77
C GLU A 283 32.33 5.44 42.55
N ASP A 284 32.46 6.01 41.35
CA ASP A 284 31.91 5.42 40.13
C ASP A 284 32.52 4.05 39.84
N TRP A 285 33.82 3.89 40.09
CA TRP A 285 34.50 2.60 39.92
C TRP A 285 34.18 1.61 41.04
N ALA A 286 34.17 2.07 42.29
CA ALA A 286 33.83 1.24 43.44
C ALA A 286 32.46 0.57 43.26
N ASP A 287 31.47 1.31 42.74
CA ASP A 287 30.13 0.78 42.48
C ASP A 287 30.09 -0.29 41.37
N VAL A 288 30.95 -0.18 40.34
CA VAL A 288 31.07 -1.21 39.30
C VAL A 288 31.74 -2.47 39.84
N VAL A 289 32.73 -2.31 40.71
CA VAL A 289 33.43 -3.43 41.35
C VAL A 289 32.51 -4.16 42.33
N ASP A 290 31.75 -3.42 43.13
CA ASP A 290 30.80 -3.96 44.10
C ASP A 290 29.36 -3.94 43.57
N SER A 291 29.13 -4.31 42.31
CA SER A 291 27.84 -4.15 41.64
C SER A 291 26.68 -5.02 42.17
N GLU A 292 26.79 -5.60 43.37
CA GLU A 292 25.76 -6.45 43.98
C GLU A 292 24.63 -5.65 44.66
N HIS A 293 24.89 -4.38 45.01
CA HIS A 293 23.91 -3.45 45.58
C HIS A 293 23.10 -2.68 44.53
N LEU A 294 23.63 -2.53 43.31
CA LEU A 294 22.97 -1.85 42.19
C LEU A 294 21.64 -2.49 41.73
N PRO A 295 21.50 -3.81 41.66
CA PRO A 295 20.30 -4.46 41.13
C PRO A 295 19.22 -4.57 42.20
N LEU A 296 17.98 -4.27 41.82
CA LEU A 296 16.83 -4.47 42.70
C LEU A 296 16.61 -5.96 43.01
N VAL A 297 16.88 -6.84 42.04
CA VAL A 297 16.67 -8.30 42.19
C VAL A 297 17.81 -9.03 42.90
N GLY A 298 18.85 -8.30 43.30
CA GLY A 298 20.02 -8.83 44.02
C GLY A 298 20.87 -9.81 43.22
N ASP A 299 20.74 -9.86 41.89
CA ASP A 299 21.61 -10.64 41.02
C ASP A 299 22.70 -9.75 40.43
N ASN A 300 23.98 -10.11 40.62
CA ASN A 300 25.08 -9.33 40.07
C ASN A 300 25.00 -9.26 38.53
N PRO A 301 24.80 -8.07 37.93
CA PRO A 301 24.52 -7.91 36.51
C PRO A 301 25.72 -8.30 35.66
N PHE A 302 26.94 -8.12 36.18
CA PHE A 302 28.18 -8.50 35.51
C PHE A 302 28.61 -9.94 35.78
N GLY A 303 27.90 -10.67 36.67
CA GLY A 303 28.21 -12.07 37.01
C GLY A 303 28.16 -13.03 35.83
N TYR A 304 27.28 -12.76 34.86
CA TYR A 304 27.09 -13.60 33.67
C TYR A 304 28.25 -13.52 32.66
N SER A 305 29.12 -12.51 32.77
CA SER A 305 30.29 -12.27 31.92
C SER A 305 30.10 -12.08 30.39
N PRO A 306 28.92 -11.79 29.78
CA PRO A 306 28.85 -11.56 28.34
C PRO A 306 29.27 -10.12 28.00
N GLY A 307 29.98 -9.98 26.89
CA GLY A 307 30.27 -8.67 26.33
C GLY A 307 28.98 -7.89 26.05
N GLY A 308 29.02 -6.61 26.37
CA GLY A 308 28.00 -5.56 26.28
C GLY A 308 26.88 -5.56 27.30
N THR A 309 26.95 -6.34 28.37
CA THR A 309 26.17 -6.02 29.56
C THR A 309 26.45 -4.57 29.95
N SER A 310 25.40 -3.75 30.06
CA SER A 310 25.52 -2.36 30.50
C SER A 310 24.49 -2.00 31.54
N LEU A 311 24.79 -0.97 32.33
CA LEU A 311 23.99 -0.49 33.44
C LEU A 311 23.98 1.03 33.42
N VAL A 312 22.84 1.62 33.74
CA VAL A 312 22.72 3.04 34.06
C VAL A 312 22.18 3.13 35.48
N TYR A 313 22.90 3.84 36.36
CA TYR A 313 22.60 3.87 37.78
C TYR A 313 23.03 5.17 38.45
N ASP A 314 22.55 5.37 39.67
CA ASP A 314 22.97 6.43 40.58
C ASP A 314 23.03 5.87 41.98
N ALA A 315 24.22 5.53 42.46
CA ALA A 315 24.41 4.86 43.75
C ALA A 315 23.87 5.66 44.95
N LYS A 316 23.74 6.98 44.81
CA LYS A 316 23.20 7.87 45.85
C LYS A 316 21.67 7.89 45.88
N ASP A 317 21.05 7.55 44.75
CA ASP A 317 19.60 7.45 44.57
C ASP A 317 19.23 6.02 44.16
N MET A 318 19.62 5.04 44.97
CA MET A 318 19.17 3.66 44.85
C MET A 318 18.01 3.40 45.79
N ARG A 319 17.11 2.51 45.37
CA ARG A 319 16.03 2.05 46.23
C ARG A 319 16.59 1.34 47.45
N LEU A 320 16.51 1.98 48.62
CA LEU A 320 16.85 1.34 49.88
C LEU A 320 15.87 0.16 50.09
N ARG A 321 16.40 -1.05 50.32
CA ARG A 321 15.62 -2.29 50.58
C ARG A 321 14.78 -2.25 51.86
N SER A 322 14.55 -1.07 52.44
CA SER A 322 13.87 -0.96 53.72
C SER A 322 12.35 -1.08 53.54
N PRO A 323 11.69 -2.03 54.21
CA PRO A 323 10.23 -2.14 54.22
C PRO A 323 9.66 -1.06 55.14
N SER A 324 9.58 0.18 54.70
CA SER A 324 8.82 1.20 55.43
C SER A 324 7.32 1.03 55.15
N ALA A 325 6.49 1.26 56.18
CA ALA A 325 5.06 0.94 56.23
C ALA A 325 4.12 1.62 55.20
N ASP A 326 4.63 2.46 54.29
CA ASP A 326 3.87 3.15 53.24
C ASP A 326 3.78 2.36 51.90
N ASN A 327 4.07 1.06 51.94
CA ASN A 327 4.21 0.17 50.77
C ASN A 327 2.95 -0.03 49.92
N ALA A 328 1.79 0.49 50.34
CA ALA A 328 0.54 0.45 49.57
C ALA A 328 0.17 1.80 48.93
N THR A 329 1.03 2.83 49.05
CA THR A 329 0.77 4.14 48.42
C THR A 329 1.42 4.24 47.05
N ILE A 330 0.73 4.87 46.11
CA ILE A 330 1.28 5.20 44.78
C ILE A 330 2.45 6.18 44.99
N PRO A 331 3.63 5.93 44.38
CA PRO A 331 4.75 6.85 44.48
C PRO A 331 4.39 8.27 44.02
N PRO A 332 5.06 9.31 44.56
CA PRO A 332 4.85 10.67 44.08
C PRO A 332 5.23 10.79 42.59
N SER A 333 4.41 11.50 41.82
CA SER A 333 4.71 11.77 40.42
C SER A 333 5.95 12.65 40.29
N GLN A 334 6.94 12.19 39.54
CA GLN A 334 8.18 12.93 39.33
C GLN A 334 8.66 12.80 37.88
N MET A 335 9.50 13.71 37.43
CA MET A 335 10.28 13.59 36.19
C MET A 335 11.75 13.57 36.55
N PHE A 336 12.57 12.94 35.71
CA PHE A 336 14.03 12.97 35.86
C PHE A 336 14.65 13.79 34.73
N SER A 337 15.57 14.67 35.07
CA SER A 337 16.43 15.34 34.09
C SER A 337 17.79 15.57 34.72
N GLY A 338 18.81 14.90 34.21
CA GLY A 338 20.13 14.97 34.79
C GLY A 338 21.07 13.90 34.28
N THR A 339 22.14 13.70 35.03
CA THR A 339 23.24 12.80 34.66
C THR A 339 23.28 11.61 35.60
N LYS A 340 23.46 10.40 35.04
CA LYS A 340 23.70 9.16 35.78
C LYS A 340 25.01 8.52 35.36
N THR A 341 25.52 7.61 36.17
CA THR A 341 26.70 6.79 35.81
C THR A 341 26.26 5.69 34.86
N VAL A 342 27.10 5.42 33.86
CA VAL A 342 26.92 4.31 32.93
C VAL A 342 28.16 3.44 32.90
N ALA A 343 27.96 2.13 32.97
CA ALA A 343 29.02 1.14 32.90
C ALA A 343 28.68 0.11 31.82
N LEU A 344 29.67 -0.26 31.02
CA LEU A 344 29.57 -1.23 29.94
C LEU A 344 30.69 -2.26 30.08
N LEU A 345 30.34 -3.53 30.26
CA LEU A 345 31.30 -4.63 30.17
C LEU A 345 31.61 -4.85 28.69
N ILE A 346 32.81 -4.52 28.24
CA ILE A 346 33.27 -4.82 26.87
C ILE A 346 33.32 -6.33 26.66
N GLY A 347 33.87 -7.04 27.65
CA GLY A 347 33.97 -8.49 27.64
C GLY A 347 34.87 -9.00 28.76
N ARG A 348 34.92 -10.32 28.88
CA ARG A 348 35.84 -11.04 29.75
C ARG A 348 36.90 -11.70 28.90
N TYR A 349 38.15 -11.42 29.21
CA TYR A 349 39.32 -11.87 28.45
C TYR A 349 40.31 -12.60 29.36
N ASN A 350 41.30 -13.27 28.76
CA ASN A 350 42.46 -13.72 29.53
C ASN A 350 43.27 -12.50 29.96
N VAL A 351 43.92 -12.58 31.13
CA VAL A 351 44.71 -11.46 31.66
C VAL A 351 45.79 -11.04 30.66
N THR A 352 45.76 -9.77 30.25
CA THR A 352 46.77 -9.14 29.39
C THR A 352 47.71 -8.25 30.20
N GLN A 353 48.89 -7.95 29.63
CA GLN A 353 49.83 -6.96 30.17
C GLN A 353 50.19 -5.95 29.07
N PRO A 354 49.74 -4.69 29.16
CA PRO A 354 48.88 -4.10 30.20
C PRO A 354 47.45 -4.68 30.18
N PRO A 355 46.70 -4.64 31.30
CA PRO A 355 45.31 -5.08 31.34
C PRO A 355 44.43 -4.41 30.29
N CYS A 356 43.45 -5.15 29.77
CA CYS A 356 42.48 -4.68 28.77
C CYS A 356 43.11 -4.02 27.54
N LYS A 357 44.20 -4.59 27.03
CA LYS A 357 44.86 -4.18 25.78
C LYS A 357 44.79 -5.28 24.73
N ASN A 358 44.96 -4.90 23.47
CA ASN A 358 44.89 -5.79 22.30
C ASN A 358 43.50 -6.46 22.16
N LEU A 359 42.45 -5.69 22.45
CA LEU A 359 41.06 -6.16 22.37
C LEU A 359 40.57 -6.11 20.92
N ILE A 360 41.12 -7.01 20.10
CA ILE A 360 40.80 -7.17 18.69
C ILE A 360 39.54 -8.06 18.55
N ASN A 361 38.63 -7.71 17.64
CA ASN A 361 37.38 -8.44 17.36
C ASN A 361 36.38 -8.48 18.52
N THR A 362 36.24 -7.40 19.29
CA THR A 362 35.10 -7.30 20.20
C THR A 362 33.80 -7.14 19.39
N LYS A 363 32.64 -7.40 20.03
CA LYS A 363 31.35 -7.10 19.38
C LYS A 363 31.17 -5.61 19.05
N PHE A 364 31.98 -4.75 19.66
CA PHE A 364 32.01 -3.30 19.44
C PHE A 364 33.09 -2.86 18.45
N GLY A 365 33.79 -3.78 17.80
CA GLY A 365 34.89 -3.46 16.89
C GLY A 365 36.26 -3.45 17.58
N ASN A 366 37.20 -2.70 17.01
CA ASN A 366 38.57 -2.57 17.53
C ASN A 366 38.65 -1.39 18.51
N LEU A 367 38.94 -1.68 19.78
CA LEU A 367 39.00 -0.67 20.83
C LEU A 367 40.43 -0.17 21.13
N ASP A 368 41.48 -0.78 20.56
CA ASP A 368 42.86 -0.43 20.87
C ASP A 368 43.26 0.98 20.38
N GLY A 369 42.61 1.46 19.31
CA GLY A 369 42.76 2.81 18.79
C GLY A 369 41.70 3.80 19.28
N SER A 370 40.77 3.36 20.15
CA SER A 370 39.69 4.20 20.64
C SER A 370 40.19 5.15 21.75
N PRO A 371 39.59 6.34 21.91
CA PRO A 371 39.97 7.29 22.96
C PRO A 371 39.43 6.89 24.35
N TYR A 372 38.96 5.66 24.51
CA TYR A 372 38.26 5.20 25.69
C TYR A 372 39.24 4.72 26.77
N TYR A 373 38.96 5.11 28.02
CA TYR A 373 39.65 4.56 29.17
C TYR A 373 38.94 3.28 29.63
N LEU A 374 39.63 2.15 29.48
CA LEU A 374 39.14 0.85 29.93
C LEU A 374 39.67 0.53 31.31
N GLN A 375 38.77 0.16 32.22
CA GLN A 375 39.11 -0.35 33.55
C GLN A 375 39.01 -1.85 33.62
N ASN A 376 39.91 -2.48 34.36
CA ASN A 376 39.97 -3.93 34.48
C ASN A 376 39.60 -4.39 35.89
N ARG A 377 38.82 -5.47 35.97
CA ARG A 377 38.71 -6.28 37.18
C ARG A 377 39.29 -7.66 36.87
N SER A 378 40.53 -7.88 37.28
CA SER A 378 41.25 -9.13 37.04
C SER A 378 41.19 -10.09 38.22
N ASN A 379 41.03 -11.36 37.92
CA ASN A 379 41.44 -12.48 38.77
C ASN A 379 42.67 -13.16 38.12
N PRO A 380 43.25 -14.22 38.69
CA PRO A 380 44.48 -14.85 38.15
C PRO A 380 44.37 -15.37 36.71
N TRP A 381 43.15 -15.58 36.20
CA TRP A 381 42.91 -16.25 34.91
C TRP A 381 42.25 -15.32 33.89
N HIS A 382 41.41 -14.41 34.37
CA HIS A 382 40.58 -13.58 33.52
C HIS A 382 40.53 -12.13 34.00
N GLU A 383 40.34 -11.22 33.06
CA GLU A 383 40.01 -9.83 33.33
C GLU A 383 38.70 -9.44 32.67
N ASN A 384 37.84 -8.76 33.44
CA ASN A 384 36.67 -8.09 32.90
C ASN A 384 37.06 -6.66 32.54
N CYS A 385 36.82 -6.27 31.29
CA CYS A 385 37.15 -4.95 30.78
C CYS A 385 35.89 -4.09 30.71
N TYR A 386 35.89 -2.98 31.44
CA TYR A 386 34.77 -2.08 31.58
C TYR A 386 35.07 -0.75 30.91
N LEU A 387 34.03 -0.18 30.30
CA LEU A 387 33.98 1.20 29.89
C LEU A 387 33.00 1.94 30.80
N ILE A 388 33.43 3.07 31.38
CA ILE A 388 32.66 3.82 32.37
C ILE A 388 32.53 5.26 31.90
N GLY A 389 31.37 5.86 32.17
CA GLY A 389 31.10 7.24 31.80
C GLY A 389 29.87 7.80 32.49
N LYS A 390 29.40 8.91 31.94
CA LYS A 390 28.20 9.62 32.36
C LYS A 390 27.20 9.70 31.21
N ILE A 391 25.94 9.39 31.47
CA ILE A 391 24.84 9.54 30.53
C ILE A 391 23.92 10.67 31.00
N ASN A 392 23.64 11.63 30.10
CA ASN A 392 22.74 12.74 30.38
C ASN A 392 21.42 12.51 29.63
N PHE A 393 20.30 12.52 30.35
CA PHE A 393 19.00 12.28 29.76
C PHE A 393 17.85 12.91 30.57
N THR A 394 16.72 13.07 29.88
CA THR A 394 15.43 13.42 30.49
C THR A 394 14.50 12.23 30.32
N ALA A 395 13.89 11.79 31.42
CA ALA A 395 12.94 10.68 31.47
C ALA A 395 11.63 11.14 32.10
N GLY A 396 10.53 10.80 31.43
CA GLY A 396 9.20 11.22 31.80
C GLY A 396 8.13 10.35 31.14
N VAL A 397 6.90 10.83 31.17
CA VAL A 397 5.87 10.43 30.23
C VAL A 397 5.58 11.58 29.27
N THR A 398 4.91 11.30 28.17
CA THR A 398 4.34 12.31 27.28
C THR A 398 2.88 12.01 27.03
N LYS A 399 2.07 13.06 26.89
CA LYS A 399 0.70 12.96 26.42
C LYS A 399 0.66 13.16 24.91
N SER A 400 0.69 12.06 24.18
CA SER A 400 0.65 12.10 22.72
C SER A 400 -0.75 12.44 22.24
N SER A 401 -0.88 13.55 21.51
CA SER A 401 -2.12 13.90 20.82
C SER A 401 -2.46 12.90 19.70
N ARG A 402 -1.45 12.17 19.21
CA ARG A 402 -1.59 11.21 18.12
C ARG A 402 -0.50 10.13 18.17
N ALA A 403 -0.73 9.09 18.96
CA ALA A 403 0.09 7.90 18.94
C ALA A 403 -0.38 6.95 17.83
N ARG A 404 0.55 6.21 17.23
CA ARG A 404 0.28 5.26 16.15
C ARG A 404 0.52 3.84 16.62
N TYR A 405 -0.41 2.94 16.35
CA TYR A 405 -0.20 1.51 16.53
C TYR A 405 0.86 1.03 15.52
N LEU A 406 1.97 0.52 16.01
CA LEU A 406 2.99 -0.18 15.20
C LEU A 406 2.59 -1.65 15.03
N THR A 407 2.12 -2.25 16.11
CA THR A 407 1.49 -3.57 16.16
C THR A 407 0.19 -3.46 16.98
N PRO A 408 -0.68 -4.48 16.99
CA PRO A 408 -1.91 -4.44 17.79
C PRO A 408 -1.73 -4.21 19.30
N ARG A 409 -0.48 -4.26 19.81
CA ARG A 409 -0.15 -4.10 21.22
C ARG A 409 0.91 -3.04 21.48
N VAL A 410 1.40 -2.33 20.47
CA VAL A 410 2.50 -1.36 20.63
C VAL A 410 2.09 -0.08 19.95
N VAL A 411 2.02 0.99 20.72
CA VAL A 411 1.79 2.34 20.21
C VAL A 411 3.05 3.18 20.36
N GLU A 412 3.23 4.14 19.45
CA GLU A 412 4.37 5.05 19.45
C GLU A 412 3.93 6.48 19.20
N ASP A 413 4.48 7.42 19.97
CA ASP A 413 4.28 8.84 19.75
C ASP A 413 4.96 9.31 18.46
N GLN A 414 4.23 10.12 17.70
CA GLN A 414 4.65 10.64 16.39
C GLN A 414 5.22 12.06 16.49
N THR A 415 5.16 12.70 17.66
CA THR A 415 5.73 14.02 17.93
C THR A 415 7.26 13.94 17.89
N ARG A 416 7.95 14.87 17.22
CA ARG A 416 9.43 14.86 17.20
C ARG A 416 9.99 14.95 18.62
N ILE A 417 11.06 14.21 18.92
CA ILE A 417 11.58 14.08 20.30
C ILE A 417 11.98 15.43 20.92
N GLU A 418 12.40 16.39 20.10
CA GLU A 418 12.76 17.74 20.52
C GLU A 418 11.54 18.61 20.88
N GLU A 419 10.37 18.25 20.35
CA GLU A 419 9.08 18.92 20.57
C GLU A 419 8.24 18.21 21.66
N VAL A 420 8.69 17.05 22.15
CA VAL A 420 8.02 16.30 23.21
C VAL A 420 8.03 17.09 24.51
N LYS A 421 6.83 17.28 25.07
CA LYS A 421 6.66 17.77 26.42
C LYS A 421 6.71 16.60 27.40
N PHE A 422 7.75 16.57 28.24
CA PHE A 422 7.90 15.61 29.31
C PHE A 422 7.04 16.01 30.52
N GLU A 423 6.29 15.06 31.06
CA GLU A 423 5.42 15.24 32.22
C GLU A 423 5.82 14.24 33.32
N PRO A 424 5.62 14.61 34.61
CA PRO A 424 5.89 13.73 35.73
C PRO A 424 4.84 12.60 35.83
N ASN A 425 5.25 11.46 36.37
CA ASN A 425 4.44 10.27 36.55
C ASN A 425 4.99 9.42 37.73
N PRO A 426 4.14 8.69 38.47
CA PRO A 426 4.57 7.90 39.63
C PRO A 426 5.67 6.88 39.35
N TRP A 427 5.62 6.23 38.18
CA TRP A 427 6.45 5.06 37.89
C TRP A 427 7.85 5.39 37.35
N ILE A 428 8.14 6.67 37.11
CA ILE A 428 9.42 7.09 36.52
C ILE A 428 10.60 6.74 37.43
N ARG A 429 10.47 6.91 38.75
CA ARG A 429 11.57 6.60 39.69
C ARG A 429 11.92 5.13 39.67
N ASP A 430 10.91 4.28 39.85
CA ASP A 430 11.09 2.84 39.92
C ASP A 430 11.52 2.25 38.57
N ALA A 431 11.05 2.80 37.45
CA ALA A 431 11.55 2.44 36.13
C ALA A 431 13.05 2.73 35.98
N LEU A 432 13.54 3.85 36.54
CA LEU A 432 14.97 4.17 36.54
C LEU A 432 15.77 3.26 37.48
N TRP A 433 15.21 2.86 38.63
CA TRP A 433 15.84 1.91 39.53
C TRP A 433 15.96 0.50 38.95
N LEU A 434 15.08 0.13 38.02
CA LEU A 434 15.13 -1.15 37.30
C LEU A 434 16.12 -1.19 36.13
N LEU A 435 16.72 -0.05 35.75
CA LEU A 435 17.64 0.01 34.62
C LEU A 435 18.83 -0.96 34.74
N PRO A 436 19.53 -1.09 35.87
CA PRO A 436 20.65 -2.03 35.98
C PRO A 436 20.24 -3.47 35.71
N ASP A 437 19.16 -3.93 36.35
CA ASP A 437 18.65 -5.29 36.18
C ASP A 437 18.20 -5.56 34.74
N LEU A 438 17.46 -4.61 34.16
CA LEU A 438 16.79 -4.82 32.88
C LEU A 438 17.73 -4.62 31.70
N MET A 439 18.64 -3.63 31.74
CA MET A 439 19.67 -3.49 30.72
C MET A 439 20.59 -4.71 30.68
N ALA A 440 20.95 -5.27 31.84
CA ALA A 440 21.72 -6.52 31.91
C ALA A 440 20.93 -7.69 31.31
N MET A 441 19.66 -7.85 31.69
CA MET A 441 18.80 -8.92 31.17
C MET A 441 18.61 -8.80 29.64
N LEU A 442 18.32 -7.61 29.12
CA LEU A 442 18.16 -7.39 27.67
C LEU A 442 19.46 -7.63 26.90
N SER A 443 20.61 -7.28 27.48
CA SER A 443 21.92 -7.59 26.90
C SER A 443 22.14 -9.11 26.78
N LEU A 444 21.75 -9.86 27.81
CA LEU A 444 21.85 -11.32 27.85
C LEU A 444 20.92 -12.00 26.86
N MET A 445 19.70 -11.48 26.74
CA MET A 445 18.71 -12.00 25.80
C MET A 445 19.10 -11.74 24.34
N ASN A 446 19.91 -10.71 24.08
CA ASN A 446 20.37 -10.31 22.74
C ASN A 446 19.20 -10.09 21.75
N THR A 447 18.08 -9.61 22.26
CA THR A 447 16.82 -9.42 21.50
C THR A 447 16.60 -8.00 21.03
N SER A 448 17.45 -7.05 21.45
CA SER A 448 17.27 -5.62 21.25
C SER A 448 17.51 -5.11 19.82
N GLN A 449 17.99 -5.97 18.91
CA GLN A 449 18.38 -5.65 17.51
C GLN A 449 19.37 -4.47 17.37
N LEU A 450 20.03 -4.09 18.46
CA LEU A 450 20.92 -2.94 18.49
C LEU A 450 22.25 -3.28 17.81
N GLY A 451 22.64 -2.46 16.84
CA GLY A 451 23.96 -2.58 16.22
C GLY A 451 25.06 -2.32 17.24
N THR A 452 26.01 -3.25 17.37
CA THR A 452 27.12 -3.14 18.33
C THR A 452 28.40 -2.62 17.70
N PHE A 453 28.72 -3.03 16.46
CA PHE A 453 30.01 -2.75 15.82
C PHE A 453 30.24 -1.24 15.62
N ASP A 454 31.32 -0.70 16.21
CA ASP A 454 31.70 0.73 16.22
C ASP A 454 30.57 1.69 16.63
N ARG A 455 29.62 1.21 17.45
CA ARG A 455 28.38 1.93 17.81
C ARG A 455 28.05 1.85 19.29
N ILE A 456 29.06 1.97 20.16
CA ILE A 456 28.90 1.90 21.61
C ILE A 456 27.82 2.88 22.12
N ASP A 457 27.86 4.14 21.69
CA ASP A 457 26.91 5.16 22.15
C ASP A 457 25.47 4.84 21.74
N SER A 458 25.26 4.43 20.49
CA SER A 458 23.95 4.03 19.97
C SER A 458 23.44 2.77 20.64
N TYR A 459 24.31 1.78 20.89
CA TYR A 459 23.99 0.56 21.61
C TYR A 459 23.52 0.86 23.04
N VAL A 460 24.33 1.60 23.81
CA VAL A 460 24.00 1.93 25.20
C VAL A 460 22.75 2.82 25.26
N SER A 461 22.64 3.82 24.38
CA SER A 461 21.47 4.69 24.33
C SER A 461 20.19 3.93 23.97
N GLY A 462 20.27 3.04 22.98
CA GLY A 462 19.16 2.18 22.57
C GLY A 462 18.73 1.25 23.70
N LEU A 463 19.70 0.62 24.38
CA LEU A 463 19.45 -0.31 25.46
C LEU A 463 18.85 0.37 26.70
N THR A 464 19.37 1.55 27.08
CA THR A 464 18.79 2.37 28.15
C THR A 464 17.36 2.78 27.82
N ARG A 465 17.08 3.19 26.56
CA ARG A 465 15.73 3.52 26.13
C ARG A 465 14.79 2.32 26.25
N GLN A 466 15.17 1.18 25.67
CA GLN A 466 14.34 -0.03 25.70
C GLN A 466 14.04 -0.47 27.14
N ALA A 467 15.06 -0.49 28.00
CA ALA A 467 14.91 -0.85 29.41
C ALA A 467 14.01 0.14 30.16
N TYR A 468 14.22 1.45 30.01
CA TYR A 468 13.38 2.44 30.69
C TYR A 468 11.90 2.31 30.30
N LEU A 469 11.62 2.25 28.99
CA LEU A 469 10.24 2.19 28.50
C LEU A 469 9.54 0.93 28.95
N SER A 470 10.22 -0.23 28.88
CA SER A 470 9.59 -1.49 29.25
C SER A 470 9.52 -1.72 30.76
N ALA A 471 10.42 -1.12 31.55
CA ALA A 471 10.28 -1.05 33.00
C ALA A 471 9.04 -0.23 33.37
N TRP A 472 8.84 0.94 32.74
CA TRP A 472 7.64 1.75 32.95
C TRP A 472 6.37 1.00 32.52
N ASP A 473 6.37 0.38 31.34
CA ASP A 473 5.23 -0.41 30.85
C ASP A 473 4.87 -1.53 31.82
N MET A 474 5.87 -2.21 32.39
CA MET A 474 5.62 -3.23 33.40
C MET A 474 4.98 -2.67 34.66
N LEU A 475 5.46 -1.52 35.15
CA LEU A 475 4.91 -0.88 36.35
C LEU A 475 3.49 -0.38 36.11
N SER A 476 3.24 0.31 34.99
CA SER A 476 1.91 0.82 34.64
C SER A 476 0.92 -0.31 34.42
N HIS A 477 1.32 -1.36 33.70
CA HIS A 477 0.48 -2.50 33.36
C HIS A 477 0.21 -3.41 34.57
N GLY A 478 1.14 -3.46 35.54
CA GLY A 478 0.96 -4.24 36.77
C GLY A 478 0.17 -3.53 37.86
N PHE A 479 0.29 -2.20 37.98
CA PHE A 479 -0.09 -1.50 39.22
C PHE A 479 -1.07 -0.33 39.05
N ASP A 480 -1.40 0.09 37.83
CA ASP A 480 -2.43 1.13 37.64
C ASP A 480 -3.84 0.55 37.89
N GLU A 481 -4.56 0.98 38.93
CA GLU A 481 -5.88 0.38 39.25
C GLU A 481 -7.00 0.72 38.27
N ARG A 482 -6.95 1.92 37.66
CA ARG A 482 -7.95 2.43 36.72
C ARG A 482 -7.30 3.39 35.72
N GLY A 483 -6.86 2.84 34.60
CA GLY A 483 -6.41 3.64 33.47
C GLY A 483 -7.54 4.47 32.85
N PRO A 484 -7.22 5.62 32.22
CA PRO A 484 -8.19 6.30 31.38
C PRO A 484 -8.61 5.41 30.21
N ASN A 485 -9.85 5.58 29.74
CA ASN A 485 -10.23 5.04 28.44
C ASN A 485 -9.76 6.03 27.37
N TYR A 486 -9.08 5.51 26.34
CA TYR A 486 -8.64 6.31 25.20
C TYR A 486 -9.60 6.15 24.02
N SER A 487 -9.55 7.14 23.12
CA SER A 487 -10.21 7.05 21.82
C SER A 487 -9.19 6.62 20.78
N ALA A 488 -9.49 5.53 20.09
CA ALA A 488 -8.69 5.02 18.99
C ALA A 488 -9.47 5.08 17.67
N PHE A 489 -8.78 5.37 16.58
CA PHE A 489 -9.33 5.43 15.24
C PHE A 489 -8.71 4.29 14.43
N PRO A 490 -9.46 3.20 14.17
CA PRO A 490 -8.94 2.03 13.48
C PRO A 490 -8.43 2.38 12.09
N ALA A 491 -7.25 1.89 11.72
CA ALA A 491 -6.82 1.89 10.34
C ALA A 491 -7.57 0.81 9.56
N GLN A 492 -7.98 1.15 8.35
CA GLN A 492 -8.57 0.21 7.41
C GLN A 492 -7.57 0.06 6.27
N THR A 493 -7.17 -1.18 6.01
CA THR A 493 -6.42 -1.56 4.82
C THR A 493 -7.21 -1.16 3.58
N ARG A 494 -6.51 -0.56 2.62
CA ARG A 494 -7.04 -0.12 1.34
C ARG A 494 -6.07 -0.51 0.24
N LEU A 495 -6.61 -0.68 -0.96
CA LEU A 495 -5.83 -0.97 -2.16
C LEU A 495 -6.03 0.19 -3.14
N VAL A 496 -5.04 1.08 -3.20
CA VAL A 496 -5.05 2.21 -4.14
C VAL A 496 -4.75 1.68 -5.53
N ALA A 497 -5.64 1.94 -6.47
CA ALA A 497 -5.36 1.72 -7.87
C ALA A 497 -4.33 2.74 -8.36
N ASP A 498 -3.30 2.23 -9.02
CA ASP A 498 -2.30 3.00 -9.76
C ASP A 498 -2.40 2.55 -11.22
N VAL A 499 -2.94 3.44 -12.07
CA VAL A 499 -3.27 3.13 -13.45
C VAL A 499 -2.13 3.55 -14.38
N SER A 500 -1.58 2.58 -15.11
CA SER A 500 -0.55 2.84 -16.10
C SER A 500 -1.14 3.48 -17.36
N ASP A 501 -1.09 4.81 -17.43
CA ASP A 501 -1.49 5.60 -18.60
C ASP A 501 -0.94 5.04 -19.90
N ARG A 502 0.34 4.67 -19.92
CA ARG A 502 0.99 4.11 -21.12
C ARG A 502 0.26 2.86 -21.63
N ARG A 503 -0.17 1.97 -20.74
CA ARG A 503 -0.89 0.74 -21.11
C ARG A 503 -2.31 1.05 -21.55
N VAL A 504 -3.01 1.93 -20.84
CA VAL A 504 -4.38 2.36 -21.20
C VAL A 504 -4.42 3.05 -22.56
N PHE A 505 -3.53 4.02 -22.80
CA PHE A 505 -3.48 4.74 -24.09
C PHE A 505 -2.93 3.88 -25.23
N SER A 506 -2.02 2.94 -24.95
CA SER A 506 -1.61 1.95 -25.98
C SER A 506 -2.78 1.05 -26.39
N TRP A 507 -3.56 0.58 -25.42
CA TRP A 507 -4.79 -0.16 -25.70
C TRP A 507 -5.78 0.70 -26.51
N LEU A 508 -6.00 1.96 -26.11
CA LEU A 508 -6.88 2.88 -26.83
C LEU A 508 -6.41 3.15 -28.27
N ALA A 509 -5.10 3.31 -28.49
CA ALA A 509 -4.52 3.49 -29.81
C ALA A 509 -4.78 2.28 -30.73
N LEU A 510 -4.67 1.06 -30.20
CA LEU A 510 -5.01 -0.17 -30.93
C LEU A 510 -6.51 -0.25 -31.24
N CYS A 511 -7.37 0.18 -30.31
CA CYS A 511 -8.80 0.30 -30.56
C CYS A 511 -9.11 1.32 -31.67
N ALA A 512 -8.46 2.49 -31.61
CA ALA A 512 -8.63 3.54 -32.59
C ALA A 512 -8.16 3.10 -33.99
N LEU A 513 -7.09 2.29 -34.07
CA LEU A 513 -6.61 1.72 -35.33
C LEU A 513 -7.70 0.89 -36.03
N VAL A 514 -8.47 0.09 -35.30
CA VAL A 514 -9.62 -0.66 -35.86
C VAL A 514 -10.68 0.30 -36.41
N SER A 515 -11.04 1.33 -35.65
CA SER A 515 -12.03 2.30 -36.10
C SER A 515 -11.57 3.09 -37.33
N VAL A 516 -10.30 3.53 -37.37
CA VAL A 516 -9.74 4.29 -38.50
C VAL A 516 -9.64 3.42 -39.75
N THR A 517 -9.10 2.21 -39.64
CA THR A 517 -9.01 1.27 -40.77
C THR A 517 -10.41 0.88 -41.26
N GLY A 518 -11.36 0.69 -40.36
CA GLY A 518 -12.75 0.41 -40.70
C GLY A 518 -13.45 1.54 -41.45
N ILE A 519 -13.28 2.78 -41.01
CA ILE A 519 -13.79 3.96 -41.73
C ILE A 519 -13.16 4.06 -43.11
N PHE A 520 -11.85 3.81 -43.22
CA PHE A 520 -11.16 3.84 -44.51
C PHE A 520 -11.72 2.79 -45.48
N VAL A 521 -11.89 1.54 -45.04
CA VAL A 521 -12.47 0.47 -45.86
C VAL A 521 -13.91 0.80 -46.28
N LEU A 522 -14.75 1.32 -45.37
CA LEU A 522 -16.14 1.69 -45.69
C LEU A 522 -16.26 2.91 -46.60
N THR A 523 -15.29 3.84 -46.59
CA THR A 523 -15.33 5.07 -47.40
C THR A 523 -14.68 4.90 -48.77
N LYS A 524 -13.55 4.18 -48.84
CA LYS A 524 -12.70 4.15 -50.03
C LYS A 524 -12.75 2.82 -50.79
N VAL A 525 -13.10 1.72 -50.14
CA VAL A 525 -13.06 0.39 -50.75
C VAL A 525 -14.45 -0.14 -51.04
N LEU A 526 -15.26 -0.31 -49.99
CA LEU A 526 -16.58 -0.90 -50.09
C LEU A 526 -17.60 0.10 -50.65
N ARG A 527 -18.36 -0.31 -51.66
CA ARG A 527 -19.56 0.42 -52.11
C ARG A 527 -20.79 -0.08 -51.35
N ARG A 528 -21.87 0.71 -51.42
CA ARG A 528 -23.19 0.37 -50.86
C ARG A 528 -23.67 -1.02 -51.31
N GLU A 529 -23.38 -1.38 -52.56
CA GLU A 529 -23.76 -2.66 -53.18
C GLU A 529 -23.07 -3.87 -52.55
N ASP A 530 -21.87 -3.69 -52.00
CA ASP A 530 -21.08 -4.77 -51.38
C ASP A 530 -21.65 -5.17 -50.00
N LEU A 531 -22.44 -4.28 -49.38
CA LEU A 531 -23.10 -4.48 -48.09
C LEU A 531 -24.54 -5.05 -48.20
N ALA A 532 -25.18 -5.03 -49.38
CA ALA A 532 -26.56 -5.46 -49.59
C ALA A 532 -26.68 -6.99 -49.70
N LEU A 533 -27.62 -7.69 -49.04
CA LEU A 533 -27.64 -9.17 -49.06
C LEU A 533 -27.94 -9.70 -50.49
N PRO A 534 -27.49 -10.92 -50.84
CA PRO A 534 -27.79 -11.53 -52.14
C PRO A 534 -29.29 -11.57 -52.46
N GLU A 535 -30.12 -11.81 -51.44
CA GLU A 535 -31.59 -11.80 -51.58
C GLU A 535 -32.16 -10.41 -51.87
N ASP A 536 -31.56 -9.36 -51.31
CA ASP A 536 -32.00 -7.99 -51.59
C ASP A 536 -31.69 -7.61 -53.04
N ARG A 537 -30.54 -8.05 -53.57
CA ARG A 537 -30.17 -7.82 -54.98
C ARG A 537 -31.10 -8.57 -55.93
N LYS A 538 -31.44 -9.84 -55.63
CA LYS A 538 -32.43 -10.59 -56.41
C LYS A 538 -33.80 -9.92 -56.42
N ARG A 539 -34.27 -9.43 -55.27
CA ARG A 539 -35.56 -8.70 -55.20
C ARG A 539 -35.50 -7.35 -55.92
N GLU A 540 -34.40 -6.61 -55.81
CA GLU A 540 -34.23 -5.34 -56.55
C GLU A 540 -34.18 -5.58 -58.07
N GLU A 541 -33.52 -6.65 -58.52
CA GLU A 541 -33.42 -7.03 -59.93
C GLU A 541 -34.76 -7.57 -60.47
N GLU A 542 -35.48 -8.39 -59.69
CA GLU A 542 -36.85 -8.81 -60.00
C GLU A 542 -37.81 -7.62 -60.09
N HIS A 543 -37.73 -6.66 -59.16
CA HIS A 543 -38.52 -5.43 -59.21
C HIS A 543 -38.16 -4.55 -60.41
N ARG A 544 -36.87 -4.45 -60.76
CA ARG A 544 -36.42 -3.67 -61.92
C ARG A 544 -36.89 -4.31 -63.23
N ILE A 545 -36.79 -5.63 -63.35
CA ILE A 545 -37.31 -6.38 -64.51
C ILE A 545 -38.83 -6.21 -64.61
N GLN A 546 -39.57 -6.26 -63.49
CA GLN A 546 -41.02 -5.99 -63.48
C GLN A 546 -41.35 -4.56 -63.91
N HIS A 547 -40.58 -3.55 -63.49
CA HIS A 547 -40.78 -2.17 -63.90
C HIS A 547 -40.42 -1.92 -65.38
N GLU A 548 -39.33 -2.50 -65.88
CA GLU A 548 -38.94 -2.44 -67.29
C GLU A 548 -39.98 -3.15 -68.18
N ALA A 549 -40.51 -4.30 -67.72
CA ALA A 549 -41.60 -4.99 -68.40
C ALA A 549 -42.91 -4.17 -68.40
N ALA A 550 -43.25 -3.51 -67.29
CA ALA A 550 -44.41 -2.63 -67.22
C ALA A 550 -44.26 -1.37 -68.09
N GLY A 551 -43.07 -0.78 -68.16
CA GLY A 551 -42.77 0.38 -69.02
C GLY A 551 -42.83 0.04 -70.52
N SER A 552 -42.31 -1.12 -70.91
CA SER A 552 -42.40 -1.65 -72.29
C SER A 552 -43.85 -1.84 -72.76
N VAL A 553 -44.75 -2.29 -71.87
CA VAL A 553 -46.18 -2.42 -72.19
C VAL A 553 -46.86 -1.05 -72.40
N VAL A 554 -46.42 -0.01 -71.71
CA VAL A 554 -46.96 1.36 -71.86
C VAL A 554 -46.44 2.02 -73.14
N GLU A 555 -45.18 1.80 -73.53
CA GLU A 555 -44.65 2.26 -74.84
C GLU A 555 -45.31 1.53 -76.03
N ALA A 556 -45.61 0.23 -75.88
CA ALA A 556 -46.34 -0.52 -76.92
C ALA A 556 -47.78 0.01 -77.12
N CYS A 557 -48.45 0.44 -76.04
CA CYS A 557 -49.82 0.97 -76.08
C CYS A 557 -49.92 2.43 -76.56
N THR A 558 -48.82 3.18 -76.65
CA THR A 558 -48.81 4.59 -77.11
C THR A 558 -48.42 4.77 -78.58
N SER A 559 -48.11 3.67 -79.29
CA SER A 559 -47.80 3.68 -80.74
C SER A 559 -48.99 3.35 -81.66
N TYR A 560 -50.23 3.34 -81.13
CA TYR A 560 -51.47 3.14 -81.89
C TYR A 560 -52.35 4.38 -81.94
#